data_AF-A0A5C9E4U9-F1
#
_entry.id   AF-A0A5C9E4U9-F1
#
_cell.length_a   1.000
_cell.length_b   1.000
_cell.length_c   1.000
_cell.angle_alpha   90.00
_cell.angle_beta   90.00
_cell.angle_gamma   90.00
#
_symmetry.space_group_name_H-M   'P 1'
#
loop_
_entity.id
_entity.type
_entity.pdbx_description
1 polymer ?
#
loop_
_entity_poly.entity_id
_entity_poly.type
_entity_poly.pdbx_seq_one_letter_code
_entity_poly.pdbx_strand_id
1 'polypeptide(L)'
;MISSVIVMERRKLWAPILYFIIIGGVAAFLIWDTTNILPPSDVLFFQGARISDIILILLILSIPILIVEYYLFAIPVAGIFLVVNRVIKAASYEMNIMNIGRVFQGKHMIRRAAAPALFAIASSDMLREWILQFVFPGIGSVSELTVGSMEYAVLSLMGALLFLPVSLFIFMPTWLLNDSGIVTHLKADKKEIRQCPDTQGVGRWISGIFGGYALIAFPLTMMETHVLPHILAGTLFQGSNLLNALLLVMGLPLFVMAFILPVIMFNERSQIRVRTKMASVANWLGAGIVRREKMEKAKRIVREGILTEEGGSEIVSTAKTIDIKKTKKKQKSRKK
;
A
#
# COMPACT_ATOMS: atom_id res chain seq x y z
N MET A 1 17.47 24.43 -16.48
CA MET A 1 16.15 23.85 -16.18
C MET A 1 16.19 22.34 -15.87
N ILE A 2 17.07 21.55 -16.49
CA ILE A 2 17.22 20.11 -16.19
C ILE A 2 17.84 19.88 -14.80
N SER A 3 18.80 20.72 -14.37
CA SER A 3 19.46 20.57 -13.06
C SER A 3 18.52 20.82 -11.87
N SER A 4 17.60 21.79 -11.95
CA SER A 4 16.68 22.09 -10.85
C SER A 4 15.60 21.01 -10.67
N VAL A 5 15.20 20.32 -11.74
CA VAL A 5 14.26 19.19 -11.66
C VAL A 5 14.90 17.99 -10.97
N ILE A 6 16.17 17.68 -11.30
CA ILE A 6 16.93 16.58 -10.68
C ILE A 6 17.16 16.84 -9.17
N VAL A 7 17.45 18.08 -8.78
CA VAL A 7 17.71 18.44 -7.37
C VAL A 7 16.45 18.32 -6.51
N MET A 8 15.27 18.71 -7.03
CA MET A 8 14.00 18.53 -6.31
C MET A 8 13.58 17.06 -6.20
N GLU A 9 13.94 16.22 -7.16
CA GLU A 9 13.64 14.80 -7.15
C GLU A 9 14.46 14.07 -6.08
N ARG A 10 15.75 14.43 -5.92
CA ARG A 10 16.63 13.86 -4.89
C ARG A 10 16.13 14.13 -3.46
N ARG A 11 15.67 15.35 -3.15
CA ARG A 11 15.18 15.71 -1.80
C ARG A 11 14.02 14.85 -1.29
N LYS A 12 13.24 14.26 -2.19
CA LYS A 12 12.03 13.47 -1.85
C LYS A 12 12.35 12.06 -1.36
N LEU A 13 13.46 11.49 -1.83
CA LEU A 13 13.87 10.13 -1.51
C LEU A 13 14.71 10.05 -0.24
N TRP A 14 15.24 11.16 0.28
CA TRP A 14 16.08 11.14 1.48
C TRP A 14 15.37 10.59 2.71
N ALA A 15 14.13 11.02 2.98
CA ALA A 15 13.39 10.53 4.13
C ALA A 15 13.18 8.99 4.10
N PRO A 16 12.65 8.38 3.02
CA PRO A 16 12.52 6.92 2.97
C PRO A 16 13.86 6.19 2.92
N ILE A 17 14.91 6.76 2.31
CA ILE A 17 16.26 6.17 2.33
C ILE A 17 16.82 6.14 3.75
N LEU A 18 16.78 7.26 4.46
CA LEU A 18 17.25 7.34 5.85
C LEU A 18 16.44 6.41 6.75
N TYR A 19 15.13 6.37 6.57
CA TYR A 19 14.28 5.42 7.28
C TYR A 19 14.72 3.98 7.03
N PHE A 20 14.92 3.59 5.76
CA PHE A 20 15.38 2.25 5.41
C PHE A 20 16.75 1.92 6.01
N ILE A 21 17.72 2.82 5.91
CA ILE A 21 19.08 2.60 6.44
C ILE A 21 19.06 2.47 7.96
N ILE A 22 18.37 3.38 8.66
CA ILE A 22 18.37 3.40 10.13
C ILE A 22 17.51 2.26 10.68
N ILE A 23 16.23 2.22 10.31
CA ILE A 23 15.27 1.26 10.87
C ILE A 23 15.52 -0.14 10.34
N GLY A 24 15.81 -0.28 9.04
CA GLY A 24 16.17 -1.56 8.44
C GLY A 24 17.54 -2.07 8.92
N GLY A 25 18.51 -1.17 9.14
CA GLY A 25 19.80 -1.52 9.74
C GLY A 25 19.66 -2.04 11.16
N VAL A 26 18.85 -1.37 11.99
CA VAL A 26 18.52 -1.86 13.35
C VAL A 26 17.82 -3.22 13.27
N ALA A 27 16.82 -3.39 12.40
CA ALA A 27 16.13 -4.67 12.24
C ALA A 27 17.09 -5.81 11.87
N ALA A 28 17.99 -5.57 10.90
CA ALA A 28 18.98 -6.55 10.48
C ALA A 28 19.98 -6.88 11.60
N PHE A 29 20.40 -5.87 12.37
CA PHE A 29 21.27 -6.07 13.52
C PHE A 29 20.60 -6.91 14.61
N LEU A 30 19.33 -6.62 14.96
CA LEU A 30 18.60 -7.37 15.98
C LEU A 30 18.41 -8.84 15.59
N ILE A 31 18.09 -9.10 14.31
CA ILE A 31 18.02 -10.44 13.76
C ILE A 31 19.38 -11.15 13.92
N TRP A 32 20.45 -10.49 13.48
CA TRP A 32 21.81 -11.06 13.53
C TRP A 32 22.26 -11.37 14.96
N ASP A 33 22.09 -10.43 15.87
CA ASP A 33 22.49 -10.55 17.28
C ASP A 33 21.75 -11.72 17.97
N THR A 34 20.42 -11.73 17.89
CA THR A 34 19.58 -12.77 18.49
C THR A 34 19.90 -14.15 17.92
N THR A 35 20.17 -14.26 16.62
CA THR A 35 20.48 -15.55 15.99
C THR A 35 21.88 -16.06 16.35
N ASN A 36 22.83 -15.20 16.72
CA ASN A 36 24.17 -15.61 17.14
C ASN A 36 24.25 -16.05 18.61
N ILE A 37 23.32 -15.58 19.45
CA ILE A 37 23.28 -15.91 20.88
C ILE A 37 22.67 -17.30 21.13
N LEU A 38 21.79 -17.76 20.24
CA LEU A 38 21.13 -19.06 20.38
C LEU A 38 22.11 -20.23 20.11
N PRO A 39 22.05 -21.33 20.90
CA PRO A 39 22.98 -22.46 20.75
C PRO A 39 22.92 -23.08 19.35
N PRO A 40 24.07 -23.43 18.73
CA PRO A 40 24.11 -24.05 17.40
C PRO A 40 23.31 -25.37 17.28
N SER A 41 23.04 -26.04 18.41
CA SER A 41 22.25 -27.26 18.50
C SER A 41 20.73 -27.02 18.46
N ASP A 42 20.28 -25.85 18.91
CA ASP A 42 18.85 -25.48 18.98
C ASP A 42 18.41 -24.72 17.72
N VAL A 43 19.40 -24.26 16.95
CA VAL A 43 19.25 -23.49 15.72
C VAL A 43 19.56 -24.39 14.53
N LEU A 44 18.58 -25.24 14.22
CA LEU A 44 18.39 -26.02 12.98
C LEU A 44 19.37 -25.74 11.84
N PHE A 45 20.24 -26.71 11.55
CA PHE A 45 20.95 -26.78 10.28
C PHE A 45 19.97 -27.11 9.15
N PHE A 46 19.62 -26.14 8.30
CA PHE A 46 19.07 -26.48 6.98
C PHE A 46 20.25 -26.72 6.02
N GLN A 47 20.47 -27.97 5.64
CA GLN A 47 21.54 -28.37 4.71
C GLN A 47 22.97 -27.93 5.13
N GLY A 48 23.26 -27.86 6.43
CA GLY A 48 24.62 -27.56 6.91
C GLY A 48 24.99 -26.07 7.02
N ALA A 49 24.08 -25.14 6.72
CA ALA A 49 24.26 -23.71 6.96
C ALA A 49 23.63 -23.25 8.29
N ARG A 50 24.23 -22.24 8.93
CA ARG A 50 23.65 -21.59 10.12
C ARG A 50 22.41 -20.80 9.72
N ILE A 51 21.36 -20.80 10.55
CA ILE A 51 20.16 -19.98 10.31
C ILE A 51 20.51 -18.50 10.19
N SER A 52 21.47 -17.99 10.95
CA SER A 52 21.91 -16.58 10.82
C SER A 52 22.39 -16.26 9.41
N ASP A 53 23.15 -17.16 8.78
CA ASP A 53 23.61 -17.02 7.40
C ASP A 53 22.45 -17.11 6.41
N ILE A 54 21.53 -18.06 6.61
CA ILE A 54 20.34 -18.22 5.78
C ILE A 54 19.45 -16.97 5.85
N ILE A 55 19.24 -16.41 7.04
CA ILE A 55 18.43 -15.20 7.22
C ILE A 55 19.13 -13.99 6.61
N LEU A 56 20.44 -13.85 6.78
CA LEU A 56 21.20 -12.76 6.17
C LEU A 56 21.08 -12.83 4.63
N ILE A 57 21.22 -14.04 4.07
CA ILE A 57 21.04 -14.28 2.64
C ILE A 57 19.61 -13.94 2.21
N LEU A 58 18.60 -14.40 2.95
CA LEU A 58 17.19 -14.08 2.69
C LEU A 58 16.94 -12.57 2.72
N LEU A 59 17.52 -11.86 3.68
CA LEU A 59 17.35 -10.43 3.84
C LEU A 59 18.02 -9.66 2.68
N ILE A 60 19.24 -10.05 2.28
CA ILE A 60 19.94 -9.47 1.13
C ILE A 60 19.19 -9.76 -0.17
N LEU A 61 18.69 -10.99 -0.36
CA LEU A 61 17.98 -11.41 -1.57
C LEU A 61 16.53 -10.95 -1.61
N SER A 62 15.93 -10.60 -0.46
CA SER A 62 14.53 -10.18 -0.38
C SER A 62 14.24 -8.99 -1.29
N ILE A 63 15.06 -7.93 -1.22
CA ILE A 63 14.82 -6.72 -2.01
C ILE A 63 14.85 -7.00 -3.52
N PRO A 64 15.88 -7.66 -4.09
CA PRO A 64 15.86 -8.09 -5.49
C PRO A 64 14.65 -8.94 -5.85
N ILE A 65 14.32 -9.93 -5.01
CA ILE A 65 13.18 -10.84 -5.26
C ILE A 65 11.87 -10.04 -5.34
N LEU A 66 11.64 -9.11 -4.43
CA LEU A 66 10.42 -8.30 -4.40
C LEU A 66 10.34 -7.32 -5.59
N ILE A 67 11.49 -6.82 -6.08
CA ILE A 67 11.53 -6.00 -7.30
C ILE A 67 11.20 -6.84 -8.53
N VAL A 68 11.70 -8.08 -8.60
CA VAL A 68 11.37 -9.02 -9.67
C VAL A 68 9.89 -9.39 -9.62
N GLU A 69 9.38 -9.70 -8.43
CA GLU A 69 7.97 -10.01 -8.19
C GLU A 69 7.06 -8.86 -8.67
N TYR A 70 7.43 -7.61 -8.37
CA TYR A 70 6.73 -6.43 -8.86
C TYR A 70 6.58 -6.41 -10.39
N TYR A 71 7.64 -6.71 -11.14
CA TYR A 71 7.55 -6.70 -12.61
C TYR A 71 6.79 -7.89 -13.18
N LEU A 72 7.04 -9.08 -12.63
CA LEU A 72 6.47 -10.31 -13.14
C LEU A 72 4.97 -10.42 -12.83
N PHE A 73 4.56 -10.02 -11.62
CA PHE A 73 3.21 -10.29 -11.13
C PHE A 73 2.34 -9.04 -10.99
N ALA A 74 2.88 -7.91 -10.52
CA ALA A 74 2.00 -6.78 -10.20
C ALA A 74 1.27 -6.21 -11.42
N ILE A 75 1.93 -6.14 -12.58
CA ILE A 75 1.32 -5.62 -13.82
C ILE A 75 0.25 -6.59 -14.36
N PRO A 76 0.51 -7.89 -14.55
CA PRO A 76 -0.54 -8.83 -14.98
C PRO A 76 -1.72 -8.88 -14.02
N VAL A 77 -1.47 -8.94 -12.70
CA VAL A 77 -2.52 -8.98 -11.69
C VAL A 77 -3.35 -7.69 -11.70
N ALA A 78 -2.71 -6.53 -11.88
CA ALA A 78 -3.44 -5.25 -12.06
C ALA A 78 -4.33 -5.28 -13.31
N GLY A 79 -3.87 -5.89 -14.40
CA GLY A 79 -4.67 -6.12 -15.60
C GLY A 79 -5.91 -6.99 -15.32
N ILE A 80 -5.73 -8.09 -14.59
CA ILE A 80 -6.83 -8.97 -14.17
C ILE A 80 -7.85 -8.19 -13.32
N PHE A 81 -7.39 -7.39 -12.35
CA PHE A 81 -8.26 -6.57 -11.52
C PHE A 81 -9.07 -5.55 -12.33
N LEU A 82 -8.49 -4.96 -13.39
CA LEU A 82 -9.24 -4.09 -14.29
C LEU A 82 -10.34 -4.85 -15.04
N VAL A 83 -10.03 -6.03 -15.57
CA VAL A 83 -10.99 -6.87 -16.29
C VAL A 83 -12.15 -7.27 -15.36
N VAL A 84 -11.82 -7.79 -14.17
CA VAL A 84 -12.82 -8.21 -13.18
C VAL A 84 -13.69 -7.03 -12.76
N ASN A 85 -13.08 -5.88 -12.42
CA ASN A 85 -13.85 -4.70 -12.02
C ASN A 85 -14.71 -4.15 -13.16
N ARG A 86 -14.22 -4.23 -14.41
CA ARG A 86 -15.01 -3.87 -15.59
C ARG A 86 -16.23 -4.77 -15.73
N VAL A 87 -16.09 -6.08 -15.58
CA VAL A 87 -17.21 -7.04 -15.66
C VAL A 87 -18.22 -6.80 -14.55
N ILE A 88 -17.77 -6.71 -13.29
CA ILE A 88 -18.64 -6.56 -12.12
C ILE A 88 -19.37 -5.21 -12.15
N LYS A 89 -18.68 -4.11 -12.50
CA LYS A 89 -19.24 -2.75 -12.45
C LYS A 89 -19.72 -2.20 -13.79
N ALA A 90 -19.69 -2.97 -14.88
CA ALA A 90 -20.06 -2.51 -16.23
C ALA A 90 -21.48 -1.94 -16.32
N ALA A 91 -22.42 -2.46 -15.53
CA ALA A 91 -23.82 -2.03 -15.58
C ALA A 91 -23.99 -0.57 -15.12
N SER A 92 -23.35 -0.18 -14.03
CA SER A 92 -23.59 1.10 -13.35
C SER A 92 -22.46 2.11 -13.52
N TYR A 93 -21.24 1.67 -13.82
CA TYR A 93 -20.06 2.52 -13.85
C TYR A 93 -19.39 2.54 -15.23
N GLU A 94 -18.82 3.68 -15.59
CA GLU A 94 -17.91 3.81 -16.72
C GLU A 94 -16.48 3.89 -16.18
N MET A 95 -15.54 3.36 -16.95
CA MET A 95 -14.13 3.42 -16.62
C MET A 95 -13.49 4.57 -17.36
N ASN A 96 -12.71 5.39 -16.65
CA ASN A 96 -12.04 6.56 -17.18
C ASN A 96 -10.61 6.66 -16.65
N ILE A 97 -9.75 7.24 -17.47
CA ILE A 97 -8.37 7.57 -17.11
C ILE A 97 -8.31 9.05 -16.78
N MET A 98 -8.09 9.35 -15.50
CA MET A 98 -7.89 10.71 -15.00
C MET A 98 -6.42 11.07 -14.94
N ASN A 99 -6.10 12.31 -15.29
CA ASN A 99 -4.76 12.83 -15.11
C ASN A 99 -4.54 13.26 -13.65
N ILE A 100 -3.99 12.36 -12.85
CA ILE A 100 -3.59 12.62 -11.45
C ILE A 100 -2.23 13.34 -11.41
N GLY A 101 -1.94 14.00 -10.29
CA GLY A 101 -0.63 14.61 -10.01
C GLY A 101 0.52 13.64 -10.29
N ARG A 102 1.65 14.18 -10.76
CA ARG A 102 2.76 13.38 -11.31
C ARG A 102 3.81 12.96 -10.27
N VAL A 103 3.66 13.33 -9.00
CA VAL A 103 4.73 13.19 -8.01
C VAL A 103 4.17 12.75 -6.66
N PHE A 104 4.78 11.70 -6.11
CA PHE A 104 4.54 11.24 -4.74
C PHE A 104 5.49 11.95 -3.76
N GLN A 105 4.97 12.38 -2.61
CA GLN A 105 5.83 12.91 -1.54
C GLN A 105 6.36 11.76 -0.67
N GLY A 106 7.55 11.90 -0.10
CA GLY A 106 8.16 10.86 0.75
C GLY A 106 7.26 10.44 1.94
N LYS A 107 6.52 11.38 2.54
CA LYS A 107 5.54 11.08 3.60
C LYS A 107 4.44 10.12 3.14
N HIS A 108 3.98 10.26 1.89
CA HIS A 108 2.99 9.34 1.32
C HIS A 108 3.59 7.96 1.06
N MET A 109 4.88 7.85 0.69
CA MET A 109 5.56 6.56 0.51
C MET A 109 5.58 5.76 1.81
N ILE A 110 5.95 6.41 2.92
CA ILE A 110 5.96 5.79 4.25
C ILE A 110 4.54 5.36 4.64
N ARG A 111 3.54 6.24 4.51
CA ARG A 111 2.15 5.89 4.84
C ARG A 111 1.62 4.70 4.02
N ARG A 112 2.07 4.56 2.77
CA ARG A 112 1.66 3.45 1.89
C ARG A 112 2.24 2.10 2.31
N ALA A 113 3.41 2.09 2.97
CA ALA A 113 4.02 0.87 3.49
C ALA A 113 3.28 0.28 4.71
N ALA A 114 2.49 1.10 5.42
CA ALA A 114 1.85 0.69 6.68
C ALA A 114 0.86 -0.46 6.50
N ALA A 115 -0.09 -0.36 5.55
CA ALA A 115 -1.11 -1.40 5.38
C ALA A 115 -0.52 -2.78 5.03
N PRO A 116 0.40 -2.91 4.04
CA PRO A 116 1.04 -4.19 3.78
C PRO A 116 1.92 -4.69 4.93
N ALA A 117 2.57 -3.80 5.68
CA ALA A 117 3.35 -4.20 6.86
C ALA A 117 2.46 -4.81 7.94
N LEU A 118 1.37 -4.12 8.30
CA LEU A 118 0.41 -4.60 9.28
C LEU A 118 -0.24 -5.92 8.82
N PHE A 119 -0.56 -6.03 7.52
CA PHE A 119 -1.07 -7.26 6.93
C PHE A 119 -0.07 -8.41 7.09
N ALA A 120 1.19 -8.19 6.71
CA ALA A 120 2.23 -9.22 6.78
C ALA A 120 2.46 -9.70 8.21
N ILE A 121 2.50 -8.77 9.18
CA ILE A 121 2.66 -9.10 10.60
C ILE A 121 1.46 -9.88 11.11
N ALA A 122 0.24 -9.37 10.90
CA ALA A 122 -0.98 -10.02 11.39
C ALA A 122 -1.16 -11.42 10.80
N SER A 123 -0.95 -11.59 9.49
CA SER A 123 -1.06 -12.89 8.84
C SER A 123 0.05 -13.86 9.28
N SER A 124 1.27 -13.36 9.49
CA SER A 124 2.34 -14.17 10.06
C SER A 124 2.04 -14.64 11.47
N ASP A 125 1.47 -13.79 12.33
CA ASP A 125 1.19 -14.15 13.71
C ASP A 125 0.03 -15.16 13.80
N MET A 126 -1.00 -14.97 12.97
CA MET A 126 -2.11 -15.93 12.84
C MET A 126 -1.66 -17.31 12.35
N LEU A 127 -0.64 -17.37 11.50
CA LEU A 127 -0.10 -18.62 10.94
C LEU A 127 1.20 -19.05 11.63
N ARG A 128 1.53 -18.46 12.77
CA ARG A 128 2.80 -18.65 13.47
C ARG A 128 3.09 -20.11 13.77
N GLU A 129 2.12 -20.85 14.32
CA GLU A 129 2.29 -22.27 14.63
C GLU A 129 2.62 -23.10 13.38
N TRP A 130 1.96 -22.78 12.26
CA TRP A 130 2.20 -23.46 10.98
C TRP A 130 3.57 -23.12 10.41
N ILE A 131 3.98 -21.85 10.45
CA ILE A 131 5.32 -21.40 10.05
C ILE A 131 6.38 -22.10 10.91
N LEU A 132 6.15 -22.22 12.22
CA LEU A 132 7.10 -22.87 13.13
C LEU A 132 7.25 -24.34 12.84
N GLN A 133 6.16 -25.06 12.64
CA GLN A 133 6.22 -26.48 12.30
C GLN A 133 6.90 -26.73 10.95
N PHE A 134 6.70 -25.86 9.96
CA PHE A 134 7.22 -26.06 8.61
C PHE A 134 8.66 -25.57 8.44
N VAL A 135 8.98 -24.39 8.96
CA VAL A 135 10.29 -23.74 8.80
C VAL A 135 11.25 -24.17 9.92
N PHE A 136 10.73 -24.48 11.10
CA PHE A 136 11.53 -24.84 12.27
C PHE A 136 11.14 -26.18 12.91
N PRO A 137 11.18 -27.29 12.16
CA PRO A 137 10.77 -28.59 12.67
C PRO A 137 11.72 -29.06 13.80
N GLY A 138 11.29 -28.98 15.05
CA GLY A 138 12.07 -29.44 16.22
C GLY A 138 12.21 -28.42 17.34
N ILE A 139 11.86 -27.15 17.10
CA ILE A 139 11.58 -26.22 18.19
C ILE A 139 10.28 -26.71 18.84
N GLY A 140 10.26 -26.94 20.14
CA GLY A 140 9.06 -27.34 20.90
C GLY A 140 7.88 -26.40 20.66
N SER A 141 6.70 -26.72 21.22
CA SER A 141 5.56 -25.82 21.10
C SER A 141 5.93 -24.43 21.64
N VAL A 142 5.42 -23.37 21.00
CA VAL A 142 5.72 -21.95 21.30
C VAL A 142 5.49 -21.59 22.77
N SER A 143 4.77 -22.45 23.49
CA SER A 143 4.46 -22.33 24.91
C SER A 143 5.68 -22.23 25.82
N GLU A 144 6.89 -22.58 25.37
CA GLU A 144 8.13 -22.45 26.16
C GLU A 144 8.91 -21.14 25.90
N LEU A 145 8.62 -20.41 24.81
CA LEU A 145 9.23 -19.10 24.58
C LEU A 145 8.54 -18.05 25.44
N THR A 146 9.31 -17.37 26.29
CA THR A 146 8.82 -16.30 27.16
C THR A 146 8.25 -15.18 26.29
N VAL A 147 6.92 -15.03 26.32
CA VAL A 147 6.20 -13.94 25.65
C VAL A 147 6.83 -12.60 26.05
N GLY A 148 7.36 -11.87 25.06
CA GLY A 148 8.06 -10.59 25.28
C GLY A 148 9.59 -10.69 25.35
N SER A 149 10.18 -11.87 25.09
CA SER A 149 11.61 -12.02 24.85
C SER A 149 12.01 -11.45 23.49
N MET A 150 13.32 -11.16 23.33
CA MET A 150 13.89 -10.71 22.07
C MET A 150 13.78 -11.77 20.97
N GLU A 151 13.82 -13.04 21.34
CA GLU A 151 13.67 -14.18 20.44
C GLU A 151 12.30 -14.18 19.77
N TYR A 152 11.25 -13.92 20.57
CA TYR A 152 9.89 -13.79 20.06
C TYR A 152 9.78 -12.65 19.03
N ALA A 153 10.42 -11.51 19.31
CA ALA A 153 10.47 -10.36 18.41
C ALA A 153 11.06 -10.71 17.05
N VAL A 154 12.20 -11.38 17.06
CA VAL A 154 12.93 -11.78 15.86
C VAL A 154 12.15 -12.81 15.07
N LEU A 155 11.54 -13.79 15.76
CA LEU A 155 10.71 -14.80 15.11
C LEU A 155 9.48 -14.19 14.42
N SER A 156 8.79 -13.27 15.10
CA SER A 156 7.66 -12.53 14.54
C SER A 156 8.09 -11.68 13.33
N LEU A 157 9.24 -11.01 13.43
CA LEU A 157 9.81 -10.23 12.31
C LEU A 157 10.15 -11.14 11.11
N MET A 158 10.77 -12.29 11.36
CA MET A 158 11.09 -13.26 10.30
C MET A 158 9.84 -13.80 9.62
N GLY A 159 8.84 -14.21 10.41
CA GLY A 159 7.56 -14.65 9.85
C GLY A 159 6.89 -13.56 9.02
N ALA A 160 6.90 -12.31 9.50
CA ALA A 160 6.38 -11.18 8.74
C ALA A 160 7.13 -10.94 7.42
N LEU A 161 8.45 -11.13 7.41
CA LEU A 161 9.26 -11.06 6.18
C LEU A 161 8.94 -12.20 5.20
N LEU A 162 8.62 -13.40 5.69
CA LEU A 162 8.15 -14.51 4.84
C LEU A 162 6.76 -14.22 4.22
N PHE A 163 5.89 -13.50 4.94
CA PHE A 163 4.58 -13.07 4.45
C PHE A 163 4.62 -11.80 3.59
N LEU A 164 5.76 -11.12 3.52
CA LEU A 164 5.90 -9.85 2.81
C LEU A 164 5.68 -9.99 1.29
N PRO A 165 6.18 -11.02 0.58
CA PRO A 165 5.84 -11.26 -0.83
C PRO A 165 4.31 -11.39 -1.03
N VAL A 166 3.65 -12.21 -0.22
CA VAL A 166 2.19 -12.41 -0.29
C VAL A 166 1.44 -11.09 -0.07
N SER A 167 1.86 -10.31 0.93
CA SER A 167 1.32 -8.98 1.19
C SER A 167 1.49 -8.06 -0.03
N LEU A 168 2.69 -7.98 -0.59
CA LEU A 168 2.97 -7.13 -1.74
C LEU A 168 2.26 -7.60 -3.01
N PHE A 169 2.12 -8.91 -3.23
CA PHE A 169 1.34 -9.48 -4.32
C PHE A 169 -0.11 -8.95 -4.32
N ILE A 170 -0.69 -8.74 -3.13
CA ILE A 170 -2.04 -8.17 -2.96
C ILE A 170 -2.03 -6.65 -3.15
N PHE A 171 -1.12 -5.93 -2.50
CA PHE A 171 -1.16 -4.46 -2.45
C PHE A 171 -0.54 -3.78 -3.67
N MET A 172 0.53 -4.30 -4.26
CA MET A 172 1.20 -3.67 -5.41
C MET A 172 0.28 -3.48 -6.63
N PRO A 173 -0.57 -4.45 -7.03
CA PRO A 173 -1.50 -4.23 -8.14
C PRO A 173 -2.46 -3.07 -7.86
N THR A 174 -2.96 -2.95 -6.61
CA THR A 174 -3.85 -1.85 -6.23
C THR A 174 -3.14 -0.50 -6.32
N TRP A 175 -1.85 -0.49 -6.00
CA TRP A 175 -1.01 0.69 -6.10
C TRP A 175 -0.88 1.17 -7.53
N LEU A 176 -0.54 0.25 -8.44
CA LEU A 176 -0.40 0.53 -9.86
C LEU A 176 -1.68 1.11 -10.46
N LEU A 177 -2.83 0.56 -10.10
CA LEU A 177 -4.13 1.03 -10.61
C LEU A 177 -4.46 2.43 -10.12
N ASN A 178 -4.27 2.68 -8.82
CA ASN A 178 -4.52 3.98 -8.22
C ASN A 178 -3.56 5.04 -8.78
N ASP A 179 -2.29 4.70 -8.95
CA ASP A 179 -1.23 5.60 -9.45
C ASP A 179 -1.35 5.88 -10.95
N SER A 180 -1.98 4.97 -11.70
CA SER A 180 -2.26 5.16 -13.13
C SER A 180 -3.41 6.13 -13.39
N GLY A 181 -4.18 6.46 -12.34
CA GLY A 181 -5.36 7.33 -12.43
C GLY A 181 -6.56 6.67 -13.08
N ILE A 182 -6.63 5.33 -13.02
CA ILE A 182 -7.78 4.60 -13.55
C ILE A 182 -8.88 4.62 -12.48
N VAL A 183 -9.99 5.25 -12.82
CA VAL A 183 -11.14 5.41 -11.94
C VAL A 183 -12.39 4.86 -12.63
N THR A 184 -13.33 4.42 -11.82
CA THR A 184 -14.70 4.14 -12.23
C THR A 184 -15.62 5.21 -11.66
N HIS A 185 -16.44 5.82 -12.51
CA HIS A 185 -17.46 6.79 -12.09
C HIS A 185 -18.85 6.32 -12.50
N LEU A 186 -19.85 6.72 -11.72
CA LEU A 186 -21.25 6.38 -12.00
C LEU A 186 -21.68 6.96 -13.37
N LYS A 187 -22.31 6.13 -14.21
CA LYS A 187 -22.82 6.54 -15.53
C LYS A 187 -23.83 7.69 -15.41
N ALA A 188 -23.94 8.50 -16.46
CA ALA A 188 -24.80 9.69 -16.45
C ALA A 188 -26.30 9.36 -16.36
N ASP A 189 -26.75 8.27 -17.00
CA ASP A 189 -28.13 7.76 -16.92
C ASP A 189 -28.54 7.39 -15.48
N LYS A 190 -27.58 6.90 -14.68
CA LYS A 190 -27.81 6.55 -13.28
C LYS A 190 -27.82 7.75 -12.33
N LYS A 191 -27.41 8.94 -12.78
CA LYS A 191 -27.47 10.19 -11.99
C LYS A 191 -28.84 10.85 -12.01
N GLU A 192 -29.72 10.45 -12.94
CA GLU A 192 -31.10 10.94 -12.99
C GLU A 192 -31.93 10.34 -11.84
N ILE A 193 -31.61 9.11 -11.46
CA ILE A 193 -32.01 8.52 -10.19
C ILE A 193 -31.16 9.19 -9.12
N ARG A 194 -31.72 9.59 -7.97
CA ARG A 194 -31.06 10.32 -6.87
C ARG A 194 -29.88 9.56 -6.20
N GLN A 195 -28.92 9.09 -6.98
CA GLN A 195 -27.69 8.45 -6.56
C GLN A 195 -26.58 9.50 -6.54
N CYS A 196 -25.83 9.54 -5.44
CA CYS A 196 -24.72 10.46 -5.30
C CYS A 196 -23.66 10.18 -6.37
N PRO A 197 -23.04 11.21 -6.96
CA PRO A 197 -21.94 11.02 -7.88
C PRO A 197 -20.78 10.33 -7.15
N ASP A 198 -20.45 9.12 -7.59
CA ASP A 198 -19.40 8.31 -6.99
C ASP A 198 -18.25 8.13 -7.98
N THR A 199 -17.02 8.35 -7.52
CA THR A 199 -15.78 8.15 -8.28
C THR A 199 -14.80 7.39 -7.42
N GLN A 200 -14.46 6.18 -7.86
CA GLN A 200 -13.61 5.27 -7.08
C GLN A 200 -12.42 4.82 -7.92
N GLY A 201 -11.24 4.74 -7.31
CA GLY A 201 -10.11 4.02 -7.91
C GLY A 201 -10.41 2.53 -7.96
N VAL A 202 -10.03 1.86 -9.04
CA VAL A 202 -10.33 0.42 -9.23
C VAL A 202 -9.73 -0.42 -8.10
N GLY A 203 -8.51 -0.11 -7.69
CA GLY A 203 -7.83 -0.80 -6.59
C GLY A 203 -8.39 -0.48 -5.20
N ARG A 204 -9.27 0.54 -5.07
CA ARG A 204 -9.71 1.05 -3.75
C ARG A 204 -10.47 0.00 -2.94
N TRP A 205 -11.34 -0.77 -3.58
CA TRP A 205 -12.12 -1.80 -2.90
C TRP A 205 -11.22 -2.89 -2.30
N ILE A 206 -10.30 -3.43 -3.11
CA ILE A 206 -9.33 -4.45 -2.67
C ILE A 206 -8.44 -3.91 -1.56
N SER A 207 -7.83 -2.73 -1.76
CA SER A 207 -6.99 -2.11 -0.74
C SER A 207 -7.75 -1.78 0.55
N GLY A 208 -9.06 -1.52 0.44
CA GLY A 208 -9.95 -1.26 1.58
C GLY A 208 -10.26 -2.51 2.37
N ILE A 209 -10.51 -3.66 1.71
CA ILE A 209 -10.72 -4.94 2.37
C ILE A 209 -9.46 -5.38 3.10
N PHE A 210 -8.33 -5.49 2.39
CA PHE A 210 -7.10 -6.01 2.99
C PHE A 210 -6.48 -5.01 3.98
N GLY A 211 -6.60 -3.70 3.71
CA GLY A 211 -6.22 -2.67 4.68
C GLY A 211 -7.11 -2.66 5.92
N GLY A 212 -8.42 -2.89 5.76
CA GLY A 212 -9.37 -3.02 6.87
C GLY A 212 -9.11 -4.27 7.71
N TYR A 213 -8.86 -5.42 7.07
CA TYR A 213 -8.41 -6.63 7.75
C TYR A 213 -7.13 -6.35 8.54
N ALA A 214 -6.11 -5.74 7.94
CA ALA A 214 -4.85 -5.44 8.64
C ALA A 214 -5.06 -4.55 9.87
N LEU A 215 -5.95 -3.55 9.78
CA LEU A 215 -6.28 -2.65 10.89
C LEU A 215 -7.00 -3.33 12.06
N ILE A 216 -7.69 -4.45 11.82
CA ILE A 216 -8.42 -5.21 12.85
C ILE A 216 -7.56 -6.38 13.35
N ALA A 217 -7.00 -7.16 12.43
CA ALA A 217 -6.22 -8.35 12.74
C ALA A 217 -4.92 -8.02 13.47
N PHE A 218 -4.25 -6.92 13.14
CA PHE A 218 -3.00 -6.56 13.83
C PHE A 218 -3.22 -6.28 15.31
N PRO A 219 -4.14 -5.40 15.75
CA PRO A 219 -4.40 -5.21 17.17
C PRO A 219 -4.85 -6.50 17.88
N LEU A 220 -5.67 -7.33 17.23
CA LEU A 220 -6.13 -8.59 17.82
C LEU A 220 -4.99 -9.57 18.06
N THR A 221 -4.13 -9.78 17.07
CA THR A 221 -2.95 -10.67 17.19
C THR A 221 -1.97 -10.16 18.25
N MET A 222 -1.73 -8.84 18.29
CA MET A 222 -0.90 -8.24 19.34
C MET A 222 -1.52 -8.40 20.74
N MET A 223 -2.85 -8.29 20.87
CA MET A 223 -3.55 -8.52 22.13
C MET A 223 -3.48 -9.99 22.56
N GLU A 224 -3.74 -10.91 21.63
CA GLU A 224 -3.64 -12.35 21.86
C GLU A 224 -2.23 -12.76 22.28
N THR A 225 -1.22 -12.19 21.65
CA THR A 225 0.18 -12.52 21.93
C THR A 225 0.67 -11.88 23.22
N HIS A 226 0.44 -10.58 23.45
CA HIS A 226 1.12 -9.86 24.55
C HIS A 226 0.25 -9.63 25.79
N VAL A 227 -1.07 -9.53 25.63
CA VAL A 227 -1.98 -9.12 26.72
C VAL A 227 -2.76 -10.29 27.28
N LEU A 228 -3.34 -11.12 26.42
CA LEU A 228 -4.19 -12.24 26.81
C LEU A 228 -3.50 -13.27 27.72
N PRO A 229 -2.21 -13.65 27.52
CA PRO A 229 -1.56 -14.64 28.38
C PRO A 229 -1.46 -14.16 29.84
N HIS A 230 -1.24 -12.86 30.06
CA HIS A 230 -1.18 -12.28 31.39
C HIS A 230 -2.55 -12.25 32.08
N ILE A 231 -3.61 -12.00 31.30
CA ILE A 231 -5.00 -12.04 31.80
C ILE A 231 -5.38 -13.47 32.19
N LEU A 232 -5.11 -14.45 31.33
CA LEU A 232 -5.45 -15.86 31.56
C LEU A 232 -4.64 -16.47 32.72
N ALA A 233 -3.37 -16.09 32.87
CA ALA A 233 -2.51 -16.54 33.96
C ALA A 233 -2.76 -15.81 35.29
N GLY A 234 -3.60 -14.76 35.32
CA GLY A 234 -3.84 -13.96 36.52
C GLY A 234 -2.62 -13.20 37.02
N THR A 235 -1.63 -12.96 36.16
CA THR A 235 -0.36 -12.30 36.51
C THR A 235 -0.44 -10.80 36.33
N LEU A 236 0.17 -10.02 37.23
CA LEU A 236 0.29 -8.57 37.07
C LEU A 236 1.25 -8.23 35.92
N PHE A 237 0.92 -7.17 35.16
CA PHE A 237 1.81 -6.63 34.14
C PHE A 237 3.05 -6.01 34.82
N GLN A 238 4.19 -6.67 34.68
CA GLN A 238 5.47 -6.07 35.05
C GLN A 238 5.80 -4.93 34.08
N GLY A 239 6.36 -3.82 34.59
CA GLY A 239 6.67 -2.65 33.76
C GLY A 239 7.64 -2.95 32.61
N SER A 240 8.58 -3.88 32.82
CA SER A 240 9.49 -4.40 31.78
C SER A 240 8.73 -5.09 30.64
N ASN A 241 7.75 -5.96 30.97
CA ASN A 241 6.96 -6.68 29.97
C ASN A 241 6.08 -5.72 29.16
N LEU A 242 5.54 -4.69 29.82
CA LEU A 242 4.74 -3.66 29.14
C LEU A 242 5.61 -2.84 28.17
N LEU A 243 6.81 -2.44 28.58
CA LEU A 243 7.74 -1.71 27.72
C LEU A 243 8.16 -2.56 26.52
N ASN A 244 8.49 -3.83 26.75
CA ASN A 244 8.85 -4.77 25.68
C ASN A 244 7.68 -4.96 24.71
N ALA A 245 6.47 -5.22 25.22
CA ALA A 245 5.28 -5.34 24.39
C ALA A 245 5.03 -4.07 23.57
N LEU A 246 5.17 -2.88 24.16
CA LEU A 246 4.99 -1.62 23.45
C LEU A 246 6.06 -1.42 22.35
N LEU A 247 7.32 -1.75 22.65
CA LEU A 247 8.40 -1.73 21.67
C LEU A 247 8.16 -2.72 20.52
N LEU A 248 7.57 -3.89 20.79
CA LEU A 248 7.25 -4.87 19.74
C LEU A 248 6.06 -4.45 18.90
N VAL A 249 4.96 -4.05 19.54
CA VAL A 249 3.73 -3.60 18.87
C VAL A 249 4.02 -2.39 17.98
N MET A 250 4.87 -1.46 18.41
CA MET A 250 5.21 -0.28 17.62
C MET A 250 6.39 -0.52 16.68
N GLY A 251 7.40 -1.28 17.13
CA GLY A 251 8.65 -1.51 16.40
C GLY A 251 8.50 -2.47 15.23
N LEU A 252 7.76 -3.57 15.38
CA LEU A 252 7.58 -4.57 14.32
C LEU A 252 7.00 -3.95 13.03
N PRO A 253 5.90 -3.18 13.07
CA PRO A 253 5.41 -2.46 11.88
C PRO A 253 6.47 -1.58 11.24
N LEU A 254 7.24 -0.85 12.06
CA LEU A 254 8.29 0.05 11.54
C LEU A 254 9.41 -0.72 10.83
N PHE A 255 9.84 -1.86 11.41
CA PHE A 255 10.84 -2.73 10.79
C PHE A 255 10.34 -3.28 9.45
N VAL A 256 9.14 -3.86 9.40
CA VAL A 256 8.58 -4.41 8.17
C VAL A 256 8.34 -3.33 7.11
N MET A 257 7.88 -2.14 7.52
CA MET A 257 7.76 -0.99 6.62
C MET A 257 9.09 -0.60 5.98
N ALA A 258 10.21 -0.72 6.71
CA ALA A 258 11.54 -0.44 6.15
C ALA A 258 11.83 -1.34 4.94
N PHE A 259 11.52 -2.64 5.01
CA PHE A 259 11.73 -3.58 3.89
C PHE A 259 10.81 -3.34 2.70
N ILE A 260 9.62 -2.77 2.90
CA ILE A 260 8.68 -2.42 1.83
C ILE A 260 9.10 -1.14 1.08
N LEU A 261 9.75 -0.19 1.77
CA LEU A 261 10.06 1.12 1.21
C LEU A 261 10.92 1.09 -0.07
N PRO A 262 12.00 0.30 -0.18
CA PRO A 262 12.76 0.17 -1.43
C PRO A 262 11.88 -0.18 -2.62
N VAL A 263 10.89 -1.04 -2.41
CA VAL A 263 9.95 -1.48 -3.44
C VAL A 263 9.00 -0.35 -3.84
N ILE A 264 8.50 0.43 -2.87
CA ILE A 264 7.66 1.61 -3.15
C ILE A 264 8.45 2.67 -3.90
N MET A 265 9.70 2.93 -3.50
CA MET A 265 10.58 3.87 -4.21
C MET A 265 10.85 3.41 -5.64
N PHE A 266 11.02 2.11 -5.83
CA PHE A 266 11.19 1.50 -7.13
C PHE A 266 9.93 1.63 -8.00
N ASN A 267 8.74 1.41 -7.42
CA ASN A 267 7.45 1.62 -8.07
C ASN A 267 7.29 3.07 -8.54
N GLU A 268 7.60 4.06 -7.68
CA GLU A 268 7.54 5.49 -8.04
C GLU A 268 8.41 5.78 -9.27
N ARG A 269 9.65 5.29 -9.28
CA ARG A 269 10.57 5.50 -10.40
C ARG A 269 10.06 4.83 -11.68
N SER A 270 9.35 3.72 -11.55
CA SER A 270 8.80 2.93 -12.67
C SER A 270 7.44 3.44 -13.14
N GLN A 271 6.79 4.34 -12.40
CA GLN A 271 5.40 4.75 -12.59
C GLN A 271 5.14 5.30 -14.00
N ILE A 272 6.06 6.07 -14.58
CA ILE A 272 5.89 6.65 -15.93
C ILE A 272 5.65 5.55 -16.97
N ARG A 273 6.46 4.47 -16.93
CA ARG A 273 6.34 3.35 -17.87
C ARG A 273 5.10 2.53 -17.59
N VAL A 274 4.85 2.24 -16.32
CA VAL A 274 3.71 1.39 -15.93
C VAL A 274 2.39 2.10 -16.22
N ARG A 275 2.28 3.41 -15.98
CA ARG A 275 1.09 4.19 -16.31
C ARG A 275 0.74 4.13 -17.78
N THR A 276 1.73 4.22 -18.68
CA THR A 276 1.50 4.08 -20.13
C THR A 276 0.97 2.69 -20.49
N LYS A 277 1.56 1.63 -19.91
CA LYS A 277 1.08 0.25 -20.11
C LYS A 277 -0.35 0.08 -19.58
N MET A 278 -0.62 0.54 -18.37
CA MET A 278 -1.94 0.43 -17.75
C MET A 278 -2.99 1.25 -18.46
N ALA A 279 -2.63 2.44 -18.97
CA ALA A 279 -3.51 3.24 -19.81
C ALA A 279 -3.85 2.52 -21.12
N SER A 280 -2.87 1.82 -21.72
CA SER A 280 -3.12 0.98 -22.91
C SER A 280 -4.11 -0.15 -22.62
N VAL A 281 -3.93 -0.87 -21.50
CA VAL A 281 -4.85 -1.93 -21.08
C VAL A 281 -6.25 -1.38 -20.79
N ALA A 282 -6.34 -0.25 -20.07
CA ALA A 282 -7.61 0.39 -19.79
C ALA A 282 -8.31 0.89 -21.07
N ASN A 283 -7.58 1.47 -22.01
CA ASN A 283 -8.12 1.90 -23.31
C ASN A 283 -8.64 0.72 -24.11
N TRP A 284 -7.92 -0.42 -24.10
CA TRP A 284 -8.38 -1.66 -24.74
C TRP A 284 -9.70 -2.16 -24.13
N LEU A 285 -9.90 -1.96 -22.82
CA LEU A 285 -11.15 -2.24 -22.12
C LEU A 285 -12.24 -1.17 -22.31
N GLY A 286 -12.02 -0.19 -23.19
CA GLY A 286 -12.97 0.87 -23.52
C GLY A 286 -12.99 2.04 -22.54
N ALA A 287 -11.91 2.27 -21.79
CA ALA A 287 -11.82 3.45 -20.92
C ALA A 287 -11.70 4.75 -21.72
N GLY A 288 -12.44 5.78 -21.31
CA GLY A 288 -12.31 7.12 -21.87
C GLY A 288 -11.17 7.92 -21.22
N ILE A 289 -10.52 8.81 -21.97
CA ILE A 289 -9.55 9.76 -21.42
C ILE A 289 -10.28 11.04 -21.03
N VAL A 290 -10.34 11.34 -19.73
CA VAL A 290 -10.91 12.61 -19.25
C VAL A 290 -9.85 13.68 -19.34
N ARG A 291 -9.96 14.55 -20.36
CA ARG A 291 -9.15 15.77 -20.41
C ARG A 291 -9.64 16.69 -19.29
N ARG A 292 -8.71 17.11 -18.41
CA ARG A 292 -8.96 18.28 -17.56
C ARG A 292 -9.22 19.46 -18.50
N GLU A 293 -10.48 19.86 -18.65
CA GLU A 293 -10.75 21.22 -19.09
C GLU A 293 -10.04 22.11 -18.07
N LYS A 294 -9.22 23.06 -18.56
CA LYS A 294 -8.66 24.09 -17.70
C LYS A 294 -9.86 24.71 -17.01
N MET A 295 -9.96 24.54 -15.68
CA MET A 295 -10.83 25.39 -14.89
C MET A 295 -10.26 26.79 -15.03
N GLU A 296 -10.67 27.51 -16.08
CA GLU A 296 -10.60 28.96 -16.09
C GLU A 296 -11.28 29.35 -14.79
N LYS A 297 -10.51 29.96 -13.88
CA LYS A 297 -11.05 30.58 -12.69
C LYS A 297 -12.21 31.45 -13.17
N ALA A 298 -13.45 31.01 -12.91
CA ALA A 298 -14.63 31.78 -13.21
C ALA A 298 -14.51 33.03 -12.32
N LYS A 299 -13.95 34.09 -12.87
CA LYS A 299 -13.90 35.40 -12.25
C LYS A 299 -15.36 35.86 -12.29
N ARG A 300 -16.10 35.54 -11.23
CA ARG A 300 -17.51 35.92 -11.09
C ARG A 300 -17.52 37.45 -11.17
N ILE A 301 -18.05 38.00 -12.26
CA ILE A 301 -18.57 39.37 -12.24
C ILE A 301 -19.79 39.26 -11.33
N VAL A 302 -19.61 39.63 -10.07
CA VAL A 302 -20.68 39.81 -9.10
C VAL A 302 -21.47 41.02 -9.59
N ARG A 303 -22.51 40.80 -10.38
CA ARG A 303 -23.63 41.74 -10.48
C ARG A 303 -24.58 41.38 -9.35
N GLU A 304 -24.54 42.24 -8.34
CA GLU A 304 -25.59 42.64 -7.41
C GLU A 304 -26.70 41.63 -7.13
N GLY A 305 -26.81 41.26 -5.85
CA GLY A 305 -28.08 40.83 -5.28
C GLY A 305 -28.01 39.53 -4.50
N ILE A 306 -27.83 39.66 -3.18
CA ILE A 306 -28.40 38.77 -2.16
C ILE A 306 -27.70 37.40 -2.04
N LEU A 307 -26.61 37.39 -1.25
CA LEU A 307 -26.48 36.66 0.01
C LEU A 307 -25.01 36.67 0.44
N THR A 308 -24.71 37.56 1.37
CA THR A 308 -23.62 37.42 2.33
C THR A 308 -23.96 36.27 3.27
N GLU A 309 -23.15 35.22 3.28
CA GLU A 309 -22.43 34.75 4.47
C GLU A 309 -21.64 33.47 4.18
N GLU A 310 -20.66 33.28 5.04
CA GLU A 310 -19.50 32.41 4.94
C GLU A 310 -19.87 30.92 5.05
N GLY A 311 -19.16 30.07 4.33
CA GLY A 311 -19.31 28.63 4.48
C GLY A 311 -18.95 27.90 3.20
N GLY A 312 -17.83 27.19 3.22
CA GLY A 312 -17.29 26.49 2.06
C GLY A 312 -18.29 25.55 1.38
N SER A 313 -18.24 25.52 0.06
CA SER A 313 -18.47 24.28 -0.70
C SER A 313 -17.99 24.45 -2.13
N GLU A 314 -17.09 23.54 -2.51
CA GLU A 314 -16.79 23.22 -3.89
C GLU A 314 -18.08 22.79 -4.59
N ILE A 315 -18.42 23.43 -5.70
CA ILE A 315 -19.41 22.90 -6.62
C ILE A 315 -18.71 22.55 -7.93
N VAL A 316 -18.52 21.25 -8.10
CA VAL A 316 -18.13 20.59 -9.36
C VAL A 316 -19.35 20.54 -10.27
N SER A 317 -19.23 21.17 -11.43
CA SER A 317 -20.15 21.11 -12.58
C SER A 317 -19.29 21.46 -13.79
N THR A 318 -19.29 20.78 -14.94
CA THR A 318 -20.08 19.67 -15.48
C THR A 318 -19.24 19.11 -16.63
N ALA A 319 -19.29 17.80 -16.84
CA ALA A 319 -18.92 17.22 -18.13
C ALA A 319 -20.05 17.52 -19.12
N LYS A 320 -19.81 18.43 -20.07
CA LYS A 320 -20.66 18.55 -21.27
C LYS A 320 -19.81 18.90 -22.48
N THR A 321 -18.98 17.95 -22.92
CA THR A 321 -18.28 18.00 -24.21
C THR A 321 -19.14 17.40 -25.33
N ILE A 322 -20.45 17.63 -25.30
CA ILE A 322 -21.36 17.32 -26.42
C ILE A 322 -22.28 18.53 -26.58
N ASP A 323 -21.83 19.50 -27.40
CA ASP A 323 -22.65 20.27 -28.37
C ASP A 323 -22.03 21.60 -28.85
N ILE A 324 -20.88 22.03 -28.34
CA ILE A 324 -20.27 23.31 -28.76
C ILE A 324 -19.88 23.32 -30.26
N LYS A 325 -19.59 22.16 -30.86
CA LYS A 325 -19.33 22.07 -32.30
C LYS A 325 -20.58 22.26 -33.17
N LYS A 326 -21.79 21.93 -32.67
CA LYS A 326 -23.05 22.14 -33.43
C LYS A 326 -23.54 23.59 -33.33
N THR A 327 -23.36 24.27 -32.19
CA THR A 327 -23.73 25.69 -32.04
C THR A 327 -22.83 26.63 -32.84
N LYS A 328 -21.51 26.38 -32.92
CA LYS A 328 -20.61 27.19 -33.76
C LYS A 328 -20.88 27.05 -35.27
N LYS A 329 -21.37 25.90 -35.73
CA LYS A 329 -21.76 25.71 -37.14
C LYS A 329 -23.08 26.41 -37.47
N LYS A 330 -24.07 26.39 -36.57
CA LYS A 330 -25.34 27.14 -36.71
C LYS A 330 -25.17 28.66 -36.63
N GLN A 331 -24.19 29.18 -35.88
CA GLN A 331 -23.91 30.61 -35.85
C GLN A 331 -23.14 31.11 -37.08
N LYS A 332 -22.30 30.27 -37.71
CA LYS A 332 -21.62 30.62 -38.97
C LYS A 332 -22.55 30.60 -40.19
N SER A 333 -23.62 29.79 -40.17
CA SER A 333 -24.59 29.75 -41.28
C SER A 333 -25.68 30.82 -41.20
N ARG A 334 -25.74 31.63 -40.13
CA ARG A 334 -26.67 32.77 -39.99
C ARG A 334 -26.01 34.13 -40.27
N LYS A 335 -24.73 34.14 -40.64
CA LYS A 335 -23.94 35.35 -40.97
C LYS A 335 -23.47 35.40 -42.43
N LYS A 336 -24.05 34.56 -43.29
CA LYS A 336 -24.02 34.68 -44.75
C LYS A 336 -25.46 34.84 -45.21
#